data_AF-A0A2S5KSU9-F1
#
_entry.id   AF-A0A2S5KSU9-F1
#
_cell.length_a   1.000
_cell.length_b   1.000
_cell.length_c   1.000
_cell.angle_alpha   90.00
_cell.angle_beta   90.00
_cell.angle_gamma   90.00
#
_symmetry.space_group_name_H-M   'P 1'
#
loop_
_entity.id
_entity.type
_entity.pdbx_description
1 polymer ?
#
loop_
_entity_poly.entity_id
_entity_poly.type
_entity_poly.pdbx_seq_one_letter_code
_entity_poly.pdbx_strand_id
1 'polypeptide(L)'
;MNTHHYQQALANALHHCDSAATAADDLCQFAYGVWFDGFTPDLSPLSDVERLKAAYVLDFLMSNPLVGAGRRAQLQPVLEEVAATLSNEQGAVTFYLTDDPARTNRDQLAKKWHLASGMRPAQVGLLDMQRRANLPAHAA
;
A
#
# COMPACT_ATOMS: atom_id res chain seq x y z
N MET A 1 3.77 -21.63 -0.31
CA MET A 1 2.81 -20.85 0.51
C MET A 1 1.76 -20.29 -0.44
N ASN A 2 0.49 -20.33 -0.05
CA ASN A 2 -0.62 -19.90 -0.90
C ASN A 2 -0.66 -18.37 -0.94
N THR A 3 0.07 -17.72 -1.85
CA THR A 3 0.18 -16.24 -1.90
C THR A 3 -1.11 -15.56 -2.41
N HIS A 4 -2.09 -16.34 -2.85
CA HIS A 4 -3.36 -15.88 -3.39
C HIS A 4 -4.14 -15.01 -2.41
N HIS A 5 -4.06 -15.28 -1.10
CA HIS A 5 -4.81 -14.46 -0.12
C HIS A 5 -4.24 -13.06 0.05
N TYR A 6 -2.93 -12.84 -0.16
CA TYR A 6 -2.36 -11.49 -0.10
C TYR A 6 -2.74 -10.66 -1.32
N GLN A 7 -2.77 -11.28 -2.50
CA GLN A 7 -3.28 -10.64 -3.72
C GLN A 7 -4.77 -10.29 -3.57
N GLN A 8 -5.57 -11.22 -3.03
CA GLN A 8 -6.99 -10.98 -2.79
C GLN A 8 -7.21 -9.85 -1.76
N ALA A 9 -6.42 -9.82 -0.68
CA ALA A 9 -6.49 -8.75 0.31
C ALA A 9 -6.18 -7.39 -0.32
N LEU A 10 -5.14 -7.29 -1.16
CA LEU A 10 -4.87 -6.06 -1.92
C LEU A 10 -6.07 -5.65 -2.78
N ALA A 11 -6.62 -6.57 -3.58
CA ALA A 11 -7.77 -6.26 -4.43
C ALA A 11 -8.99 -5.80 -3.61
N ASN A 12 -9.29 -6.48 -2.50
CA ASN A 12 -10.40 -6.12 -1.60
C ASN A 12 -10.21 -4.73 -1.00
N ALA A 13 -9.00 -4.43 -0.50
CA ALA A 13 -8.65 -3.14 0.09
C ALA A 13 -8.84 -1.98 -0.90
N LEU A 14 -8.68 -2.25 -2.20
CA LEU A 14 -8.79 -1.24 -3.26
C LEU A 14 -10.23 -1.11 -3.78
N HIS A 15 -10.93 -2.22 -3.99
CA HIS A 15 -12.31 -2.25 -4.47
C HIS A 15 -13.31 -1.73 -3.43
N HIS A 16 -13.08 -1.98 -2.14
CA HIS A 16 -13.97 -1.60 -1.03
C HIS A 16 -13.34 -0.51 -0.13
N CYS A 17 -12.52 0.38 -0.72
CA CYS A 17 -11.82 1.45 0.00
C CYS A 17 -12.74 2.60 0.46
N ASP A 18 -13.94 2.30 0.95
CA ASP A 18 -14.87 3.32 1.43
C ASP A 18 -14.25 4.15 2.55
N SER A 19 -13.57 3.49 3.50
CA SER A 19 -12.96 4.13 4.66
C SER A 19 -11.72 3.37 5.15
N ALA A 20 -10.97 3.99 6.05
CA ALA A 20 -9.87 3.31 6.74
C ALA A 20 -10.35 2.08 7.53
N ALA A 21 -11.54 2.14 8.15
CA ALA A 21 -12.06 1.04 8.94
C ALA A 21 -12.36 -0.21 8.10
N THR A 22 -12.94 -0.02 6.91
CA THR A 22 -13.29 -1.14 6.01
C THR A 22 -12.08 -1.75 5.32
N ALA A 23 -11.03 -0.95 5.07
CA ALA A 23 -9.80 -1.42 4.43
C ALA A 23 -8.76 -1.99 5.41
N ALA A 24 -8.98 -1.88 6.72
CA ALA A 24 -7.93 -2.12 7.72
C ALA A 24 -7.39 -3.56 7.71
N ASP A 25 -8.29 -4.55 7.75
CA ASP A 25 -7.91 -5.96 7.82
C ASP A 25 -7.18 -6.40 6.55
N ASP A 26 -7.73 -6.04 5.39
CA ASP A 26 -7.13 -6.35 4.08
C ASP A 26 -5.76 -5.68 3.89
N LEU A 27 -5.61 -4.40 4.29
CA LEU A 27 -4.32 -3.71 4.21
C LEU A 27 -3.29 -4.29 5.16
N CYS A 28 -3.70 -4.69 6.38
CA CYS A 28 -2.81 -5.38 7.32
C CYS A 28 -2.38 -6.75 6.79
N GLN A 29 -3.31 -7.51 6.20
CA GLN A 29 -3.01 -8.80 5.61
C GLN A 29 -2.05 -8.66 4.43
N PHE A 30 -2.28 -7.69 3.54
CA PHE A 30 -1.35 -7.40 2.44
C PHE A 30 0.03 -6.98 2.97
N ALA A 31 0.09 -6.09 3.97
CA ALA A 31 1.34 -5.68 4.60
C ALA A 31 2.11 -6.84 5.22
N TYR A 32 1.40 -7.80 5.82
CA TYR A 32 2.00 -9.01 6.38
C TYR A 32 2.73 -9.80 5.29
N GLY A 33 2.08 -9.99 4.15
CA GLY A 33 2.67 -10.67 3.00
C GLY A 33 3.98 -10.01 2.55
N VAL A 34 3.99 -8.69 2.46
CA VAL A 34 5.17 -7.93 2.01
C VAL A 34 6.29 -7.93 3.04
N TRP A 35 5.98 -7.72 4.32
CA TRP A 35 6.99 -7.57 5.37
C TRP A 35 7.58 -8.91 5.85
N PHE A 36 6.79 -9.97 5.92
CA PHE A 36 7.21 -11.22 6.57
C PHE A 36 7.31 -12.41 5.61
N ASP A 37 6.45 -12.48 4.61
CA ASP A 37 6.38 -13.66 3.73
C ASP A 37 7.10 -13.47 2.39
N GLY A 38 7.67 -12.28 2.14
CA GLY A 38 8.37 -11.98 0.89
C GLY A 38 7.45 -11.98 -0.34
N PHE A 39 6.16 -11.69 -0.17
CA PHE A 39 5.17 -11.67 -1.24
C PHE A 39 5.39 -10.51 -2.21
N THR A 40 5.43 -10.79 -3.52
CA THR A 40 5.44 -9.79 -4.60
C THR A 40 4.03 -9.71 -5.19
N PRO A 41 3.36 -8.55 -5.12
CA PRO A 41 2.05 -8.39 -5.76
C PRO A 41 2.17 -8.33 -7.28
N ASP A 42 1.15 -8.81 -7.98
CA ASP A 42 0.92 -8.55 -9.39
C ASP A 42 -0.08 -7.39 -9.52
N LEU A 43 0.34 -6.29 -10.14
CA LEU A 43 -0.49 -5.09 -10.34
C LEU A 43 -1.04 -4.99 -11.77
N SER A 44 -0.65 -5.90 -12.67
CA SER A 44 -1.13 -5.93 -14.05
C SER A 44 -2.65 -6.14 -14.22
N PRO A 45 -3.38 -6.87 -13.36
CA PRO A 45 -4.82 -7.07 -13.54
C PRO A 45 -5.67 -5.91 -12.98
N LEU A 46 -5.07 -4.96 -12.26
CA LEU A 46 -5.78 -3.84 -11.64
C LEU A 46 -6.13 -2.76 -12.67
N SER A 47 -7.20 -1.99 -12.44
CA SER A 47 -7.47 -0.77 -13.20
C SER A 47 -6.41 0.30 -12.93
N ASP A 48 -6.33 1.35 -13.74
CA ASP A 48 -5.30 2.38 -13.58
C ASP A 48 -5.37 3.11 -12.23
N VAL A 49 -6.59 3.37 -11.73
CA VAL A 49 -6.79 3.98 -10.40
C VAL A 49 -6.36 3.03 -9.29
N GLU A 50 -6.67 1.75 -9.41
CA GLU A 50 -6.26 0.74 -8.44
C GLU A 50 -4.76 0.52 -8.47
N ARG A 51 -4.13 0.54 -9.65
CA ARG A 51 -2.67 0.50 -9.81
C ARG A 51 -1.98 1.65 -9.08
N LEU A 52 -2.48 2.87 -9.20
CA LEU A 52 -1.96 4.03 -8.46
C LEU A 52 -2.01 3.81 -6.95
N LYS A 53 -3.17 3.41 -6.44
CA LYS A 53 -3.37 3.15 -5.01
C LYS A 53 -2.50 1.98 -4.54
N ALA A 54 -2.41 0.91 -5.31
CA ALA A 54 -1.59 -0.26 -5.01
C ALA A 54 -0.11 0.08 -4.98
N ALA A 55 0.38 0.85 -5.96
CA ALA A 55 1.76 1.30 -6.02
C ALA A 55 2.10 2.22 -4.85
N TYR A 56 1.20 3.15 -4.50
CA TYR A 56 1.32 3.96 -3.29
C TYR A 56 1.44 3.12 -2.01
N VAL A 57 0.57 2.12 -1.83
CA VAL A 57 0.62 1.22 -0.65
C VAL A 57 1.93 0.43 -0.66
N LEU A 58 2.30 -0.17 -1.79
CA LEU A 58 3.52 -0.97 -1.90
C LEU A 58 4.78 -0.13 -1.60
N ASP A 59 4.86 1.08 -2.15
CA ASP A 59 5.97 2.02 -1.90
C ASP A 59 6.03 2.41 -0.41
N PHE A 60 4.88 2.67 0.23
CA PHE A 60 4.82 2.89 1.67
C PHE A 60 5.35 1.67 2.45
N LEU A 61 4.92 0.46 2.09
CA LEU A 61 5.36 -0.75 2.78
C LEU A 61 6.85 -1.01 2.59
N MET A 62 7.39 -0.74 1.39
CA MET A 62 8.82 -0.85 1.08
C MET A 62 9.68 0.13 1.87
N SER A 63 9.14 1.31 2.22
CA SER A 63 9.85 2.28 3.08
C SER A 63 10.12 1.73 4.49
N ASN A 64 9.42 0.69 4.91
CA ASN A 64 9.60 0.09 6.22
C ASN A 64 10.98 -0.61 6.34
N PRO A 65 11.72 -0.43 7.45
CA PRO A 65 12.99 -1.12 7.70
C PRO A 65 12.92 -2.66 7.71
N LEU A 66 11.75 -3.24 8.00
CA LEU A 66 11.52 -4.69 7.94
C LEU A 66 11.71 -5.24 6.52
N VAL A 67 11.49 -4.43 5.50
CA VAL A 67 11.77 -4.81 4.11
C VAL A 67 13.26 -4.61 3.83
N GLY A 68 14.02 -5.71 3.89
CA GLY A 68 15.46 -5.70 3.61
C GLY A 68 15.79 -5.21 2.19
N ALA A 69 17.02 -4.71 2.00
CA ALA A 69 17.45 -4.11 0.73
C ALA A 69 17.27 -5.02 -0.50
N GLY A 70 17.56 -6.31 -0.36
CA GLY A 70 17.35 -7.28 -1.45
C GLY A 70 15.88 -7.43 -1.82
N ARG A 71 14.97 -7.39 -0.82
CA ARG A 71 13.53 -7.45 -1.06
C ARG A 71 13.03 -6.16 -1.72
N ARG A 72 13.53 -5.00 -1.30
CA ARG A 72 13.23 -3.72 -1.97
C ARG A 72 13.63 -3.75 -3.44
N ALA A 73 14.82 -4.26 -3.76
CA ALA A 73 15.29 -4.38 -5.13
C ALA A 73 14.41 -5.31 -6.00
N GLN A 74 13.78 -6.32 -5.40
CA GLN A 74 12.83 -7.21 -6.09
C GLN A 74 11.46 -6.56 -6.34
N LEU A 75 11.04 -5.66 -5.45
CA LEU A 75 9.74 -4.96 -5.55
C LEU A 75 9.82 -3.69 -6.39
N GLN A 76 11.00 -3.07 -6.48
CA GLN A 76 11.25 -1.84 -7.21
C GLN A 76 10.80 -1.89 -8.69
N PRO A 77 11.05 -2.97 -9.47
CA PRO A 77 10.58 -3.06 -10.85
C PRO A 77 9.05 -2.99 -10.98
N VAL A 78 8.30 -3.48 -9.98
CA VAL A 78 6.83 -3.41 -9.98
C VAL A 78 6.37 -1.95 -9.91
N LEU A 79 7.04 -1.12 -9.09
CA LEU A 79 6.75 0.30 -9.01
C LEU A 79 7.17 1.06 -10.27
N GLU A 80 8.30 0.68 -10.88
CA GLU A 80 8.78 1.29 -12.12
C GLU A 80 7.86 1.01 -13.30
N GLU A 81 7.33 -0.20 -13.41
CA GLU A 81 6.34 -0.56 -14.43
C GLU A 81 5.07 0.29 -14.29
N VAL A 82 4.55 0.43 -13.07
CA VAL A 82 3.40 1.33 -12.84
C VAL A 82 3.78 2.74 -13.23
N ALA A 83 4.88 3.30 -12.69
CA ALA A 83 5.30 4.68 -12.98
C ALA A 83 5.50 4.97 -14.48
N ALA A 84 5.96 3.99 -15.26
CA ALA A 84 6.13 4.12 -16.71
C ALA A 84 4.80 4.17 -17.49
N THR A 85 3.74 3.61 -16.92
CA THR A 85 2.40 3.56 -17.53
C THR A 85 1.47 4.69 -17.07
N LEU A 86 1.86 5.46 -16.06
CA LEU A 86 1.07 6.58 -15.56
C LEU A 86 1.11 7.77 -16.53
N SER A 87 -0.07 8.20 -16.97
CA SER A 87 -0.24 9.49 -17.63
C SER A 87 -0.50 10.56 -16.57
N ASN A 88 0.19 11.71 -16.68
CA ASN A 88 0.05 12.87 -15.77
C ASN A 88 -1.37 13.50 -15.74
N GLU A 89 -2.29 13.02 -16.56
CA GLU A 89 -3.63 13.59 -16.76
C GLU A 89 -4.70 13.03 -15.81
N GLN A 90 -4.35 12.07 -14.96
CA GLN A 90 -5.29 11.51 -13.99
C GLN A 90 -5.57 12.56 -12.91
N GLY A 91 -6.79 13.11 -12.91
CA GLY A 91 -7.27 14.05 -11.89
C GLY A 91 -7.07 13.47 -10.48
N ALA A 92 -6.77 14.32 -9.51
CA ALA A 92 -6.32 13.89 -8.19
C ALA A 92 -7.37 12.97 -7.49
N VAL A 93 -7.06 11.67 -7.41
CA VAL A 93 -7.96 10.65 -6.82
C VAL A 93 -7.66 10.48 -5.33
N THR A 94 -8.68 10.40 -4.49
CA THR A 94 -8.47 10.10 -3.06
C THR A 94 -8.21 8.61 -2.82
N PHE A 95 -7.43 8.29 -1.78
CA PHE A 95 -7.22 6.89 -1.41
C PHE A 95 -8.53 6.24 -0.95
N TYR A 96 -9.29 6.90 -0.07
CA TYR A 96 -10.61 6.45 0.37
C TYR A 96 -11.74 7.21 -0.31
N LEU A 97 -12.87 6.54 -0.58
CA LEU A 97 -14.03 7.18 -1.23
C LEU A 97 -14.71 8.24 -0.34
N THR A 98 -14.62 8.10 0.98
CA THR A 98 -15.18 9.07 1.94
C THR A 98 -14.31 10.30 2.16
N ASP A 99 -13.12 10.37 1.56
CA ASP A 99 -12.25 11.53 1.66
C ASP A 99 -12.73 12.68 0.75
N ASP A 100 -12.55 13.91 1.22
CA ASP A 100 -12.80 15.11 0.43
C ASP A 100 -11.60 15.39 -0.49
N PRO A 101 -11.76 15.33 -1.84
CA PRO A 101 -10.69 15.58 -2.80
C PRO A 101 -10.20 17.03 -2.78
N ALA A 102 -11.00 17.98 -2.29
CA ALA A 102 -10.60 19.39 -2.18
C ALA A 102 -9.62 19.64 -1.01
N ARG A 103 -9.50 18.71 -0.06
CA ARG A 103 -8.53 18.82 1.03
C ARG A 103 -7.15 18.39 0.53
N THR A 104 -6.30 19.38 0.30
CA THR A 104 -4.91 19.16 -0.11
C THR A 104 -4.15 18.35 0.95
N ASN A 105 -3.69 17.17 0.54
CA ASN A 105 -2.91 16.29 1.37
C ASN A 105 -1.46 16.80 1.54
N ARG A 106 -0.90 16.58 2.73
CA ARG A 106 0.50 16.87 3.05
C ARG A 106 1.43 15.67 2.81
N ASP A 107 0.87 14.48 2.56
CA ASP A 107 1.62 13.28 2.25
C ASP A 107 2.28 13.41 0.87
N GLN A 108 3.62 13.48 0.88
CA GLN A 108 4.44 13.56 -0.32
C GLN A 108 4.43 12.26 -1.13
N LEU A 109 4.26 11.12 -0.46
CA LEU A 109 4.18 9.82 -1.12
C LEU A 109 2.87 9.70 -1.89
N ALA A 110 1.75 10.15 -1.32
CA ALA A 110 0.47 10.20 -2.04
C ALA A 110 0.58 11.08 -3.29
N LYS A 111 1.24 12.25 -3.19
CA LYS A 111 1.48 13.14 -4.33
C LYS A 111 2.35 12.52 -5.42
N LYS A 112 3.39 11.76 -5.05
CA LYS A 112 4.23 11.00 -5.98
C LYS A 112 3.39 10.08 -6.88
N TRP A 113 2.32 9.53 -6.31
CA TRP A 113 1.39 8.63 -6.99
C TRP A 113 0.08 9.32 -7.40
N HIS A 114 0.09 10.63 -7.61
CA HIS A 114 -1.06 11.42 -8.10
C HIS A 114 -2.34 11.30 -7.26
N LEU A 115 -2.23 10.93 -5.99
CA LEU A 115 -3.36 10.83 -5.07
C LEU A 115 -3.62 12.17 -4.36
N ALA A 116 -4.89 12.57 -4.33
CA ALA A 116 -5.39 13.73 -3.56
C ALA A 116 -5.27 13.51 -2.05
N SER A 117 -5.44 12.27 -1.59
CA SER A 117 -5.31 11.86 -0.19
C SER A 117 -4.60 10.50 -0.11
N GLY A 118 -3.86 10.27 0.98
CA GLY A 118 -3.14 9.03 1.24
C GLY A 118 -3.93 8.11 2.16
N MET A 119 -3.46 6.88 2.31
CA MET A 119 -3.99 6.00 3.34
C MET A 119 -3.70 6.58 4.73
N ARG A 120 -4.37 6.06 5.76
CA ARG A 120 -4.19 6.49 7.15
C ARG A 120 -3.56 5.35 7.96
N PRO A 121 -2.22 5.12 7.88
CA PRO A 121 -1.56 3.93 8.44
C PRO A 121 -1.85 3.66 9.92
N ALA A 122 -2.04 4.72 10.71
CA ALA A 122 -2.40 4.62 12.11
C ALA A 122 -3.82 4.07 12.31
N GLN A 123 -4.79 4.51 11.51
CA GLN A 123 -6.19 4.09 11.61
C GLN A 123 -6.40 2.66 11.12
N VAL A 124 -5.57 2.20 10.19
CA VAL A 124 -5.63 0.84 9.65
C VAL A 124 -4.78 -0.16 10.45
N GLY A 125 -4.11 0.25 11.53
CA GLY A 125 -3.31 -0.64 12.39
C GLY A 125 -1.90 -0.98 11.88
N LEU A 126 -1.49 -0.44 10.73
CA LEU A 126 -0.16 -0.70 10.15
C LEU A 126 0.97 -0.22 11.07
N LEU A 127 0.83 0.95 11.70
CA LEU A 127 1.87 1.43 12.63
C LEU A 127 2.00 0.54 13.87
N ASP A 128 0.91 -0.07 14.33
CA ASP A 128 0.92 -0.97 15.49
C ASP A 128 1.60 -2.30 15.14
N MET A 129 1.37 -2.77 13.92
CA MET A 129 2.04 -3.94 13.36
C MET A 129 3.54 -3.70 13.18
N GLN A 130 3.94 -2.54 12.65
CA GLN A 130 5.35 -2.13 12.55
C GLN A 130 6.01 -2.08 13.92
N ARG A 131 5.34 -1.47 14.91
CA ARG A 131 5.86 -1.39 16.28
C ARG A 131 6.10 -2.77 16.86
N ARG A 132 5.11 -3.67 16.76
CA ARG A 132 5.21 -5.06 17.28
C ARG A 132 6.34 -5.84 16.63
N ALA A 133 6.53 -5.70 15.33
CA ALA A 133 7.59 -6.39 14.60
C ALA A 133 9.00 -5.87 14.86
N ASN A 134 9.12 -4.60 15.29
CA ASN A 134 10.40 -4.01 15.70
C ASN A 134 10.72 -4.20 17.19
N LEU A 135 9.82 -4.81 17.97
CA LEU A 135 10.16 -5.20 19.34
C LEU A 135 11.21 -6.31 19.31
N PRO A 136 12.32 -6.21 20.06
CA PRO A 136 13.29 -7.28 20.15
C PRO A 136 12.60 -8.55 20.68
N ALA A 137 12.87 -9.70 20.05
CA ALA A 137 12.29 -11.00 20.39
C ALA A 137 12.65 -11.54 21.80
N HIS A 138 13.18 -10.71 22.70
CA HIS A 138 13.65 -11.05 24.05
C HIS A 138 13.10 -10.07 25.11
N ALA A 139 11.78 -10.00 25.25
CA ALA A 139 11.13 -9.43 26.42
C ALA A 139 10.03 -10.37 26.96
N ALA A 140 10.32 -11.69 26.95
CA ALA A 140 9.58 -12.72 27.65
C ALA A 140 10.57 -13.65 28.35
#